data_AF-A0A846BU92-F1
#
_entry.id   AF-A0A846BU92-F1
#
_cell.length_a   1.000
_cell.length_b   1.000
_cell.length_c   1.000
_cell.angle_alpha   90.00
_cell.angle_beta   90.00
_cell.angle_gamma   90.00
#
_symmetry.space_group_name_H-M   'P 1'
#
loop_
_entity.id
_entity.type
_entity.pdbx_description
1 polymer ?
#
loop_
_entity_poly.entity_id
_entity_poly.type
_entity_poly.pdbx_seq_one_letter_code
_entity_poly.pdbx_strand_id
1 'polypeptide(L)'
;DASLLILFTADMKAWQKEPQRYWQNAPEAVAELILGWMGPFHEGREWLQRDEAQRSIGMAMQTLMLTAKAMGYDSCPMIGFDLAQVAELVKLPDDNVIGPMVAVGKKVKDAWPKPGQLPLSELVVENSF
;
A
#
# COMPACT_ATOMS: atom_id res chain seq x y z
N ASP A 1 9.90 -21.80 2.87
CA ASP A 1 9.93 -21.48 1.43
C ASP A 1 8.64 -20.76 1.05
N ALA A 2 8.68 -19.84 0.09
CA ALA A 2 7.51 -19.08 -0.34
C ALA A 2 6.88 -19.75 -1.57
N SER A 3 5.56 -19.87 -1.57
CA SER A 3 4.82 -20.32 -2.76
C SER A 3 4.53 -19.16 -3.71
N LEU A 4 4.53 -17.93 -3.19
CA LEU A 4 4.29 -16.70 -3.94
C LEU A 4 5.05 -15.53 -3.29
N LEU A 5 5.62 -14.66 -4.11
CA LEU A 5 6.21 -13.39 -3.68
C LEU A 5 5.50 -12.26 -4.41
N ILE A 6 4.95 -11.31 -3.66
CA ILE A 6 4.21 -10.16 -4.21
C ILE A 6 4.99 -8.89 -3.89
N LEU A 7 5.41 -8.15 -4.91
CA LEU A 7 5.93 -6.79 -4.76
C LEU A 7 4.76 -5.81 -4.85
N PHE A 8 4.59 -4.96 -3.82
CA PHE A 8 3.64 -3.87 -3.88
C PHE A 8 4.28 -2.63 -4.49
N THR A 9 3.60 -2.03 -5.46
CA THR A 9 3.96 -0.74 -6.05
C THR A 9 2.70 0.10 -6.17
N ALA A 10 2.85 1.41 -6.26
CA ALA A 10 1.72 2.30 -6.47
C ALA A 10 2.12 3.48 -7.36
N ASP A 11 1.19 3.84 -8.22
CA ASP A 11 1.30 4.95 -9.17
C ASP A 11 0.96 6.27 -8.48
N MET A 12 1.97 7.12 -8.26
CA MET A 12 1.81 8.43 -7.62
C MET A 12 1.00 9.40 -8.49
N LYS A 13 0.85 9.08 -9.77
CA LYS A 13 0.17 9.90 -10.78
C LYS A 13 -1.13 9.25 -11.26
N ALA A 14 -1.64 8.25 -10.53
CA ALA A 14 -2.90 7.58 -10.86
C ALA A 14 -4.08 8.57 -10.99
N TRP A 15 -4.04 9.66 -10.22
CA TRP A 15 -5.05 10.72 -10.20
C TRP A 15 -5.08 11.58 -11.48
N GLN A 16 -3.98 11.68 -12.23
CA GLN A 16 -3.87 12.51 -13.44
C GLN A 16 -4.03 11.73 -14.76
N LYS A 17 -4.04 10.39 -14.71
CA LYS A 17 -4.05 9.56 -15.92
C LYS A 17 -5.46 9.35 -16.48
N GLU A 18 -6.25 8.53 -15.78
CA GLU A 18 -7.61 8.19 -16.18
C GLU A 18 -8.51 8.03 -14.94
N PRO A 19 -8.65 9.09 -14.11
CA PRO A 19 -9.32 8.98 -12.82
C PRO A 19 -10.81 8.62 -12.92
N GLN A 20 -11.47 8.93 -14.03
CA GLN A 20 -12.86 8.58 -14.29
C GLN A 20 -13.14 7.07 -14.21
N ARG A 21 -12.14 6.22 -14.50
CA ARG A 21 -12.29 4.75 -14.43
C ARG A 21 -12.61 4.25 -13.02
N TYR A 22 -12.20 4.99 -12.00
CA TYR A 22 -12.49 4.65 -10.59
C TYR A 22 -13.90 5.08 -10.16
N TRP A 23 -14.49 6.03 -10.89
CA TRP A 23 -15.78 6.66 -10.57
C TRP A 23 -16.89 6.29 -11.57
N GLN A 24 -16.63 5.38 -12.51
CA GLN A 24 -17.59 4.97 -13.57
C GLN A 24 -18.95 4.46 -13.05
N ASN A 25 -18.99 3.96 -11.82
CA ASN A 25 -20.22 3.43 -11.19
C ASN A 25 -20.85 4.40 -10.19
N ALA A 26 -20.25 5.59 -9.99
CA ALA A 26 -20.80 6.61 -9.11
C ALA A 26 -21.91 7.39 -9.82
N PRO A 27 -22.87 7.98 -9.08
CA PRO A 27 -23.80 8.95 -9.66
C PRO A 27 -23.03 10.06 -10.39
N GLU A 28 -23.51 10.46 -11.56
CA GLU A 28 -22.83 11.41 -12.46
C GLU A 28 -22.40 12.69 -11.72
N ALA A 29 -23.30 13.32 -10.98
CA ALA A 29 -23.01 14.53 -10.20
C ALA A 29 -21.91 14.32 -9.13
N VAL A 30 -21.77 13.12 -8.58
CA VAL A 30 -20.69 12.80 -7.62
C VAL A 30 -19.38 12.59 -8.35
N ALA A 31 -19.39 11.87 -9.47
CA ALA A 31 -18.20 11.65 -10.28
C ALA A 31 -17.63 12.99 -10.77
N GLU A 32 -18.45 13.87 -11.34
CA GLU A 32 -18.04 15.20 -11.80
C GLU A 32 -17.43 16.04 -10.68
N LEU A 33 -18.06 16.05 -9.50
CA LEU A 33 -17.58 16.78 -8.33
C LEU A 33 -16.18 16.33 -7.92
N ILE A 34 -15.99 15.01 -7.75
CA ILE A 34 -14.72 14.47 -7.27
C ILE A 34 -13.61 14.59 -8.33
N LEU A 35 -13.93 14.32 -9.60
CA LEU A 35 -12.97 14.47 -10.69
C LEU A 35 -12.51 15.93 -10.83
N GLY A 36 -13.42 16.89 -10.68
CA GLY A 36 -13.09 18.31 -10.68
C GLY A 36 -12.19 18.76 -9.52
N TRP A 37 -12.27 18.08 -8.38
CA TRP A 37 -11.42 18.38 -7.20
C TRP A 37 -10.07 17.67 -7.23
N MET A 38 -9.95 16.58 -7.99
CA MET A 38 -8.78 15.71 -7.95
C MET A 38 -7.51 16.45 -8.38
N GLY A 39 -7.54 17.21 -9.47
CA GLY A 39 -6.40 18.02 -9.92
C GLY A 39 -5.92 19.01 -8.85
N PRO A 40 -6.74 19.99 -8.44
CA PRO A 40 -6.39 20.97 -7.42
C PRO A 40 -5.97 20.37 -6.07
N PHE A 41 -6.46 19.18 -5.74
CA PHE A 41 -6.08 18.49 -4.50
C PHE A 41 -4.65 17.93 -4.55
N HIS A 42 -4.18 17.47 -5.71
CA HIS A 42 -2.87 16.80 -5.84
C HIS A 42 -1.78 17.69 -6.46
N GLU A 43 -2.12 18.68 -7.29
CA GLU A 43 -1.16 19.54 -7.99
C GLU A 43 -0.22 20.29 -7.03
N GLY A 44 1.09 20.22 -7.29
CA GLY A 44 2.13 20.82 -6.44
C GLY A 44 2.27 20.19 -5.04
N ARG A 45 1.66 19.01 -4.82
CA ARG A 45 1.71 18.26 -3.55
C ARG A 45 2.29 16.86 -3.77
N GLU A 46 3.51 16.79 -4.26
CA GLU A 46 4.22 15.53 -4.51
C GLU A 46 4.34 14.67 -3.23
N TRP A 47 4.48 15.31 -2.07
CA TRP A 47 4.45 14.64 -0.76
C TRP A 47 3.12 13.91 -0.54
N LEU A 48 1.99 14.54 -0.87
CA LEU A 48 0.66 13.96 -0.69
C LEU A 48 0.47 12.76 -1.61
N GLN A 49 0.85 12.92 -2.88
CA GLN A 49 0.77 11.85 -3.90
C GLN A 49 1.56 10.61 -3.46
N ARG A 50 2.77 10.81 -2.93
CA ARG A 50 3.60 9.74 -2.38
C ARG A 50 2.97 9.11 -1.14
N ASP A 51 2.48 9.91 -0.21
CA ASP A 51 1.89 9.42 1.03
C ASP A 51 0.58 8.65 0.79
N GLU A 52 -0.21 9.05 -0.18
CA GLU A 52 -1.41 8.33 -0.62
C GLU A 52 -1.09 6.99 -1.25
N ALA A 53 -0.06 6.96 -2.10
CA ALA A 53 0.46 5.73 -2.67
C ALA A 53 0.90 4.74 -1.57
N GLN A 54 1.63 5.21 -0.56
CA GLN A 54 2.07 4.37 0.56
C GLN A 54 0.92 3.93 1.48
N ARG A 55 -0.08 4.80 1.74
CA ARG A 55 -1.30 4.41 2.47
C ARG A 55 -2.06 3.30 1.73
N SER A 56 -2.21 3.43 0.41
CA SER A 56 -2.85 2.42 -0.44
C SER A 56 -2.12 1.08 -0.40
N ILE A 57 -0.79 1.12 -0.54
CA ILE A 57 0.09 -0.06 -0.39
C ILE A 57 -0.11 -0.72 0.96
N GLY A 58 -0.07 0.05 2.06
CA GLY A 58 -0.19 -0.48 3.42
C GLY A 58 -1.53 -1.20 3.65
N MET A 59 -2.63 -0.60 3.20
CA MET A 59 -3.97 -1.20 3.30
C MET A 59 -4.09 -2.49 2.48
N ALA A 60 -3.61 -2.47 1.24
CA ALA A 60 -3.64 -3.64 0.36
C ALA A 60 -2.77 -4.78 0.88
N MET A 61 -1.56 -4.45 1.35
CA MET A 61 -0.63 -5.40 1.95
C MET A 61 -1.22 -6.08 3.19
N GLN A 62 -1.78 -5.29 4.11
CA GLN A 62 -2.39 -5.83 5.33
C GLN A 62 -3.58 -6.75 5.00
N THR A 63 -4.40 -6.35 4.03
CA THR A 63 -5.53 -7.17 3.56
C THR A 63 -5.06 -8.49 2.96
N LEU A 64 -4.02 -8.47 2.12
CA LEU A 64 -3.40 -9.68 1.58
C LEU A 64 -2.91 -10.61 2.70
N MET A 65 -2.20 -10.08 3.71
CA MET A 65 -1.66 -10.88 4.80
C MET A 65 -2.75 -11.54 5.65
N LEU A 66 -3.82 -10.80 5.96
CA LEU A 66 -5.00 -11.34 6.65
C LEU A 66 -5.71 -12.42 5.82
N THR A 67 -5.80 -12.21 4.51
CA THR A 67 -6.42 -13.15 3.57
C THR A 67 -5.61 -14.44 3.46
N ALA A 68 -4.28 -14.34 3.32
CA ALA A 68 -3.39 -15.49 3.34
C ALA A 68 -3.58 -16.30 4.62
N LYS A 69 -3.69 -15.61 5.78
CA LYS A 69 -3.95 -16.28 7.06
C LYS A 69 -5.29 -17.00 7.09
N ALA A 70 -6.36 -16.36 6.62
CA ALA A 70 -7.70 -16.96 6.55
C ALA A 70 -7.74 -18.20 5.64
N MET A 71 -6.91 -18.21 4.59
CA MET A 71 -6.75 -19.35 3.68
C MET A 71 -5.80 -20.45 4.21
N GLY A 72 -5.31 -20.33 5.45
CA GLY A 72 -4.42 -21.30 6.08
C GLY A 72 -2.97 -21.23 5.59
N TYR A 73 -2.56 -20.09 5.02
CA TYR A 73 -1.16 -19.77 4.74
C TYR A 73 -0.59 -18.83 5.82
N ASP A 74 0.71 -18.62 5.78
CA ASP A 74 1.39 -17.56 6.52
C ASP A 74 2.07 -16.60 5.54
N SER A 75 2.39 -15.40 6.03
CA SER A 75 2.96 -14.33 5.23
C SER A 75 4.08 -13.59 5.96
N CYS A 76 5.06 -13.08 5.22
CA CYS A 76 6.17 -12.29 5.75
C CYS A 76 6.36 -11.01 4.92
N PRO A 77 6.02 -9.82 5.44
CA PRO A 77 6.33 -8.55 4.79
C PRO A 77 7.80 -8.19 4.98
N MET A 78 8.45 -7.67 3.94
CA MET A 78 9.89 -7.42 3.88
C MET A 78 10.17 -6.12 3.14
N ILE A 79 11.15 -5.36 3.65
CA ILE A 79 11.70 -4.15 3.00
C ILE A 79 13.23 -4.22 2.85
N GLY A 80 13.87 -5.30 3.31
CA GLY A 80 15.33 -5.44 3.37
C GLY A 80 15.97 -5.85 2.04
N PHE A 81 15.58 -5.23 0.94
CA PHE A 81 16.12 -5.45 -0.40
C PHE A 81 16.62 -4.15 -1.02
N ASP A 82 17.42 -4.26 -2.08
CA ASP A 82 17.88 -3.09 -2.83
C ASP A 82 16.74 -2.55 -3.71
N LEU A 83 16.21 -1.39 -3.34
CA LEU A 83 15.09 -0.77 -4.03
C LEU A 83 15.42 -0.44 -5.50
N ALA A 84 16.64 0.01 -5.79
CA ALA A 84 17.03 0.42 -7.13
C ALA A 84 17.18 -0.80 -8.05
N GLN A 85 17.86 -1.84 -7.58
CA GLN A 85 18.01 -3.08 -8.35
C GLN A 85 16.67 -3.79 -8.59
N VAL A 86 15.78 -3.77 -7.60
CA VAL A 86 14.42 -4.33 -7.77
C VAL A 86 13.62 -3.49 -8.77
N ALA A 87 13.65 -2.16 -8.67
CA ALA A 87 12.96 -1.27 -9.61
C ALA A 87 13.38 -1.54 -11.06
N GLU A 88 14.69 -1.68 -11.30
CA GLU A 88 15.24 -2.02 -12.61
C GLU A 88 14.76 -3.40 -13.08
N LEU A 89 14.83 -4.42 -12.20
CA LEU A 89 14.43 -5.79 -12.51
C LEU A 89 12.96 -5.87 -12.94
N VAL A 90 12.07 -5.16 -12.27
CA VAL A 90 10.63 -5.16 -12.59
C VAL A 90 10.23 -4.11 -13.63
N LYS A 91 11.20 -3.32 -14.15
CA LYS A 91 10.98 -2.21 -15.08
C LYS A 91 9.95 -1.23 -14.53
N LEU A 92 10.16 -0.79 -13.29
CA LEU A 92 9.23 0.08 -12.58
C LEU A 92 9.08 1.41 -13.33
N PRO A 93 7.84 1.88 -13.59
CA PRO A 93 7.61 3.21 -14.13
C PRO A 93 8.14 4.31 -13.21
N ASP A 94 8.63 5.42 -13.79
CA ASP A 94 9.22 6.55 -13.05
C ASP A 94 8.23 7.22 -12.07
N ASP A 95 6.93 7.12 -12.34
CA ASP A 95 5.88 7.67 -11.50
C ASP A 95 5.36 6.70 -10.43
N ASN A 96 5.97 5.52 -10.31
CA ASN A 96 5.60 4.55 -9.29
C ASN A 96 6.56 4.56 -8.11
N VAL A 97 6.02 4.33 -6.92
CA VAL A 97 6.79 4.03 -5.71
C VAL A 97 6.81 2.55 -5.43
N ILE A 98 7.91 2.09 -4.84
CA ILE A 98 8.06 0.74 -4.31
C ILE A 98 7.58 0.71 -2.86
N GLY A 99 6.77 -0.29 -2.56
CA GLY A 99 6.41 -0.71 -1.22
C GLY A 99 7.12 -2.00 -0.80
N PRO A 100 6.68 -2.63 0.30
CA PRO A 100 7.21 -3.90 0.74
C PRO A 100 6.93 -5.04 -0.25
N MET A 101 7.76 -6.07 -0.18
CA MET A 101 7.44 -7.39 -0.72
C MET A 101 6.77 -8.25 0.35
N VAL A 102 5.82 -9.09 -0.02
CA VAL A 102 5.20 -10.08 0.87
C VAL A 102 5.42 -11.47 0.32
N ALA A 103 6.16 -12.28 1.05
CA ALA A 103 6.22 -13.73 0.82
C ALA A 103 4.97 -14.39 1.41
N VAL A 104 4.34 -15.29 0.67
CA VAL A 104 3.18 -16.09 1.10
C VAL A 104 3.50 -17.57 0.89
N GLY A 105 3.23 -18.40 1.90
CA GLY A 105 3.50 -19.83 1.85
C GLY A 105 3.00 -20.58 3.07
N LYS A 106 3.20 -21.90 3.11
CA LYS A 106 2.92 -22.70 4.31
C LYS A 106 4.06 -22.53 5.31
N LYS A 107 3.73 -22.32 6.59
CA LYS A 107 4.75 -22.31 7.64
C LYS A 107 5.50 -23.63 7.68
N VAL A 108 6.81 -23.53 7.87
CA VAL A 108 7.69 -24.67 8.19
C VAL A 108 7.94 -24.80 9.70
N LYS A 109 7.71 -23.71 10.44
CA LYS A 109 7.79 -23.62 11.90
C LYS A 109 6.88 -22.48 12.38
N ASP A 110 6.56 -22.48 13.66
CA ASP A 110 5.80 -21.38 14.23
C ASP A 110 6.57 -20.05 14.19
N ALA A 111 5.81 -18.95 14.08
CA ALA A 111 6.38 -17.62 14.16
C ALA A 111 6.95 -17.38 15.57
N TRP A 112 8.07 -16.66 15.63
CA TRP A 112 8.62 -16.21 16.90
C TRP A 112 7.61 -15.34 17.66
N PRO A 113 7.65 -15.34 19.01
CA PRO A 113 6.88 -14.38 19.80
C PRO A 113 7.13 -12.95 19.35
N LYS A 114 6.10 -12.11 19.39
CA LYS A 114 6.25 -10.68 19.10
C LYS A 114 7.13 -10.04 20.19
N PRO A 115 8.01 -9.08 19.85
CA PRO A 115 8.96 -8.49 20.80
C PRO A 115 8.31 -7.58 21.87
N GLY A 116 7.02 -7.24 21.69
CA GLY A 116 6.27 -6.37 22.59
C GLY A 116 5.49 -5.30 21.83
N GLN A 117 4.67 -4.53 22.55
CA GLN A 117 3.96 -3.36 22.06
C GLN A 117 4.13 -2.24 23.10
N LEU A 118 4.11 -0.98 22.66
CA LEU A 118 4.07 0.15 23.58
C LEU A 118 2.72 0.19 24.32
N PRO A 119 2.66 0.68 25.57
CA PRO A 119 1.41 0.92 26.27
C PRO A 119 0.49 1.86 25.49
N LEU A 120 -0.83 1.61 25.52
CA LEU A 120 -1.81 2.46 24.83
C LEU A 120 -1.77 3.92 25.29
N SER A 121 -1.42 4.18 26.56
CA SER A 121 -1.27 5.53 27.10
C SER A 121 -0.18 6.36 26.42
N GLU A 122 0.76 5.73 25.72
CA GLU A 122 1.79 6.41 24.93
C GLU A 122 1.37 6.61 23.46
N LEU A 123 0.34 5.90 23.00
CA LEU A 123 -0.09 5.86 21.60
C LEU A 123 -1.41 6.58 21.34
N VAL A 124 -2.29 6.62 22.35
CA VAL A 124 -3.63 7.20 22.26
C VAL A 124 -3.63 8.52 23.01
N VAL A 125 -3.74 9.62 22.26
CA VAL A 125 -3.88 10.96 22.80
C VAL A 125 -5.24 11.52 22.39
N GLU A 126 -5.96 12.08 23.33
CA GLU A 126 -7.28 12.66 23.07
C GLU A 126 -7.13 14.12 22.61
N ASN A 127 -7.69 14.44 21.45
CA ASN A 127 -7.88 15.79 20.88
C ASN A 127 -6.63 16.56 20.41
N SER A 128 -5.41 16.27 20.88
CA SER A 128 -4.19 17.03 20.51
C SER A 128 -2.92 16.16 20.44
N PHE A 129 -1.91 16.58 19.68
CA PHE A 129 -0.60 15.94 19.56
C PHE A 129 0.52 16.98 19.66
#